data_AF-T0N9I6-F1
#
_entry.id   AF-T0N9I6-F1
#
_cell.length_a   1.000
_cell.length_b   1.000
_cell.length_c   1.000
_cell.angle_alpha   90.00
_cell.angle_beta   90.00
_cell.angle_gamma   90.00
#
_symmetry.space_group_name_H-M   'P 1'
#
loop_
_entity.id
_entity.type
_entity.pdbx_description
1 polymer ?
#
loop_
_entity_poly.entity_id
_entity_poly.type
_entity_poly.pdbx_seq_one_letter_code
_entity_poly.pdbx_strand_id
1 'polypeptide(L)'
;MKFFWELIPRSLIKNKKRTIFISISIMLASMLITSLNLTLSNYKAQKIENAKNQGGGHYYASCFEAGNPKSIETLKKEPSIDKFGTSIIMGYAEIADDFKIELSGYDSVDTELLDFKLEEGRYPKEDSEIALEKWTLDKYEVKPKIGDKIKLSYIFNYTTLQQN
;
A
#
# COMPACT_ATOMS: atom_id res chain seq x y z
N MET A 1 55.53 -13.36 23.46
CA MET A 1 54.57 -12.30 23.06
C MET A 1 53.49 -11.96 24.11
N LYS A 2 53.55 -12.45 25.36
CA LYS A 2 52.53 -12.13 26.39
C LYS A 2 52.75 -10.78 27.11
N PHE A 3 53.99 -10.31 27.20
CA PHE A 3 54.35 -9.06 27.89
C PHE A 3 53.70 -7.78 27.33
N PHE A 4 53.46 -7.71 26.03
CA PHE A 4 52.89 -6.51 25.39
C PHE A 4 51.43 -6.29 25.78
N TRP A 5 50.66 -7.36 25.93
CA TRP A 5 49.24 -7.32 26.28
C TRP A 5 48.99 -6.90 27.74
N GLU A 6 49.96 -7.06 28.64
CA GLU A 6 49.85 -6.64 30.04
C GLU A 6 50.16 -5.14 30.24
N LEU A 7 50.98 -4.55 29.36
CA LEU A 7 51.42 -3.15 29.46
C LEU A 7 50.40 -2.16 28.84
N ILE A 8 49.71 -2.57 27.78
CA ILE A 8 48.69 -1.76 27.07
C ILE A 8 47.57 -1.29 28.03
N PRO A 9 46.85 -2.16 28.76
CA PRO A 9 45.74 -1.72 29.62
C PRO A 9 46.22 -0.81 30.76
N ARG A 10 47.41 -1.07 31.34
CA ARG A 10 48.01 -0.20 32.36
C ARG A 10 48.28 1.21 31.82
N SER A 11 48.71 1.33 30.56
CA SER A 11 48.97 2.63 29.92
C SER A 11 47.68 3.41 29.61
N LEU A 12 46.60 2.72 29.23
CA LEU A 12 45.27 3.31 28.96
C LEU A 12 44.62 3.84 30.25
N ILE A 13 44.81 3.12 31.36
CA ILE A 13 44.33 3.51 32.71
C ILE A 13 45.13 4.68 33.28
N LYS A 14 46.40 4.85 32.90
CA LYS A 14 47.22 5.99 33.33
C LYS A 14 46.77 7.31 32.68
N ASN A 15 46.32 7.28 31.42
CA ASN A 15 45.88 8.45 30.65
C ASN A 15 44.36 8.47 30.40
N LYS A 16 43.55 8.30 31.46
CA LYS A 16 42.09 8.10 31.37
C LYS A 16 41.35 9.14 30.53
N LYS A 17 41.67 10.44 30.70
CA LYS A 17 40.99 11.53 29.96
C LYS A 17 41.16 11.38 28.45
N ARG A 18 42.39 11.16 27.98
CA ARG A 18 42.70 10.98 26.55
C ARG A 18 42.05 9.71 25.99
N THR A 19 42.11 8.61 26.73
CA THR A 19 41.49 7.35 26.32
C THR A 19 39.97 7.48 26.16
N ILE A 20 39.29 8.15 27.09
CA ILE A 20 37.84 8.38 27.02
C ILE A 20 37.46 9.20 25.78
N PHE A 21 38.18 10.29 25.49
CA PHE A 21 37.91 11.08 24.26
C PHE A 21 38.04 10.23 23.00
N ILE A 22 39.09 9.41 22.89
CA ILE A 22 39.30 8.52 21.74
C ILE A 22 38.17 7.46 21.64
N SER A 23 37.79 6.85 22.76
CA SER A 23 36.69 5.87 22.80
C SER A 23 35.36 6.48 22.38
N ILE A 24 35.04 7.68 22.85
CA ILE A 24 33.84 8.41 22.44
C ILE A 24 33.88 8.71 20.95
N SER A 25 35.02 9.16 20.41
CA SER A 25 35.16 9.41 18.96
C SER A 25 34.91 8.16 18.13
N ILE A 26 35.47 7.01 18.52
CA ILE A 26 35.27 5.74 17.82
C ILE A 26 33.81 5.30 17.93
N MET A 27 33.23 5.39 19.13
CA MET A 27 31.83 5.04 19.37
C MET A 27 30.91 5.91 18.51
N LEU A 28 31.11 7.23 18.52
CA LEU A 28 30.32 8.18 17.73
C LEU A 28 30.44 7.91 16.23
N ALA A 29 31.64 7.65 15.73
CA ALA A 29 31.85 7.31 14.32
C ALA A 29 31.11 6.02 13.94
N SER A 30 31.19 4.98 14.77
CA SER A 30 30.49 3.71 14.53
C SER A 30 28.96 3.87 14.58
N MET A 31 28.44 4.67 15.52
CA MET A 31 27.02 4.97 15.64
C MET A 31 26.52 5.76 14.42
N LEU A 32 27.29 6.74 13.94
CA LEU A 32 26.92 7.53 12.78
C LEU A 32 26.86 6.67 11.51
N ILE A 33 27.87 5.83 11.27
CA ILE A 33 27.89 4.92 10.12
C ILE A 33 26.71 3.94 10.21
N THR A 34 26.46 3.35 11.37
CA THR A 34 25.36 2.40 11.57
C THR A 34 24.00 3.07 11.37
N SER A 35 23.82 4.25 11.95
CA SER A 35 22.59 5.03 11.81
C SER A 35 22.33 5.39 10.35
N LEU A 36 23.34 5.81 9.59
CA LEU A 36 23.19 6.13 8.17
C LEU A 36 22.73 4.92 7.36
N ASN A 37 23.34 3.76 7.60
CA ASN A 37 22.95 2.52 6.92
C ASN A 37 21.52 2.11 7.25
N LEU A 38 21.14 2.18 8.52
CA LEU A 38 19.78 1.85 8.97
C LEU A 38 18.75 2.80 8.34
N THR A 39 18.99 4.11 8.39
CA THR A 39 18.11 5.10 7.79
C THR A 39 17.95 4.88 6.28
N LEU A 40 19.03 4.59 5.56
CA LEU A 40 18.95 4.32 4.13
C LEU A 40 18.13 3.07 3.81
N SER A 41 18.29 1.99 4.59
CA SER A 41 17.51 0.76 4.44
C SER A 41 16.02 1.03 4.71
N ASN A 42 15.71 1.69 5.82
CA ASN A 42 14.35 2.07 6.18
C ASN A 42 13.71 2.98 5.15
N TYR A 43 14.45 3.95 4.60
CA TYR A 43 13.94 4.86 3.57
C TYR A 43 13.56 4.11 2.28
N LYS A 44 14.38 3.13 1.86
CA LYS A 44 14.05 2.28 0.70
C LYS A 44 12.81 1.42 0.95
N ALA A 45 12.74 0.78 2.12
CA ALA A 45 11.58 -0.02 2.51
C ALA A 45 10.30 0.82 2.55
N GLN A 46 10.37 1.99 3.18
CA GLN A 46 9.27 2.95 3.26
C GLN A 46 8.82 3.42 1.86
N LYS A 47 9.76 3.65 0.92
CA LYS A 47 9.38 4.00 -0.46
C LYS A 47 8.58 2.90 -1.15
N ILE A 48 8.98 1.64 -0.97
CA ILE A 48 8.26 0.50 -1.54
C ILE A 48 6.88 0.36 -0.89
N GLU A 49 6.80 0.49 0.43
CA GLU A 49 5.54 0.44 1.18
C GLU A 49 4.60 1.58 0.76
N ASN A 50 5.12 2.80 0.67
CA ASN A 50 4.36 3.96 0.20
C ASN A 50 3.86 3.78 -1.23
N ALA A 51 4.68 3.20 -2.12
CA ALA A 51 4.24 2.91 -3.48
C ALA A 51 3.09 1.89 -3.53
N LYS A 52 3.15 0.85 -2.67
CA LYS A 52 2.06 -0.12 -2.52
C LYS A 52 0.78 0.55 -1.98
N ASN A 53 0.92 1.38 -0.94
CA ASN A 53 -0.21 2.07 -0.32
C ASN A 53 -0.85 3.09 -1.27
N GLN A 54 -0.03 3.86 -2.03
CA GLN A 54 -0.54 4.82 -3.02
C GLN A 54 -1.16 4.14 -4.24
N GLY A 55 -0.60 3.00 -4.67
CA GLY A 55 -1.21 2.17 -5.70
C GLY A 55 -2.49 1.48 -5.24
N GLY A 56 -2.76 1.41 -3.93
CA GLY A 56 -3.93 0.72 -3.38
C GLY A 56 -3.82 -0.80 -3.40
N GLY A 57 -2.61 -1.36 -3.56
CA GLY A 57 -2.45 -2.81 -3.66
C GLY A 57 -1.03 -3.33 -3.85
N HIS A 58 -0.96 -4.65 -4.01
CA HIS A 58 0.22 -5.44 -4.30
C HIS A 58 0.23 -5.87 -5.77
N TYR A 59 0.40 -4.90 -6.67
CA TYR A 59 0.55 -5.15 -8.09
C TYR A 59 1.78 -4.43 -8.67
N TYR A 60 2.29 -4.93 -9.79
CA TYR A 60 3.47 -4.39 -10.46
C TYR A 60 3.15 -3.34 -11.51
N ALA A 61 1.99 -3.47 -12.17
CA ALA A 61 1.52 -2.54 -13.20
C ALA A 61 -0.01 -2.50 -13.22
N SER A 62 -0.55 -1.33 -13.54
CA SER A 62 -1.96 -1.11 -13.84
C SER A 62 -2.06 -0.38 -15.18
N CYS A 63 -2.85 -0.90 -16.10
CA CYS A 63 -3.06 -0.27 -17.40
C CYS A 63 -4.49 0.24 -17.51
N PHE A 64 -4.65 1.52 -17.81
CA PHE A 64 -5.92 2.12 -18.22
C PHE A 64 -6.07 1.98 -19.74
N GLU A 65 -6.11 0.76 -20.25
CA GLU A 65 -6.53 0.53 -21.63
C GLU A 65 -8.00 0.18 -21.67
N ALA A 66 -8.71 0.85 -22.58
CA ALA A 66 -10.14 0.68 -22.76
C ALA A 66 -10.43 -0.70 -23.37
N GLY A 67 -10.59 -1.71 -22.52
CA GLY A 67 -11.52 -2.82 -22.71
C GLY A 67 -11.38 -3.69 -23.95
N ASN A 68 -10.24 -3.74 -24.66
CA ASN A 68 -10.09 -4.67 -25.78
C ASN A 68 -10.10 -6.11 -25.26
N PRO A 69 -11.14 -6.92 -25.54
CA PRO A 69 -11.26 -8.25 -24.97
C PRO A 69 -10.12 -9.18 -25.39
N LYS A 70 -9.56 -8.99 -26.59
CA LYS A 70 -8.44 -9.79 -27.10
C LYS A 70 -7.15 -9.51 -26.34
N SER A 71 -6.90 -8.24 -26.00
CA SER A 71 -5.72 -7.86 -25.21
C SER A 71 -5.82 -8.42 -23.80
N ILE A 72 -7.00 -8.31 -23.18
CA ILE A 72 -7.28 -8.89 -21.85
C ILE A 72 -7.05 -10.40 -21.85
N GLU A 73 -7.56 -11.12 -22.85
CA GLU A 73 -7.39 -12.57 -22.96
C GLU A 73 -5.92 -12.98 -23.17
N THR A 74 -5.17 -12.17 -23.93
CA THR A 74 -3.74 -12.40 -24.16
C THR A 74 -2.95 -12.22 -22.87
N LEU A 75 -3.19 -11.13 -22.13
CA LEU A 75 -2.54 -10.86 -20.84
C LEU A 75 -2.88 -11.93 -19.81
N LYS A 76 -4.13 -12.39 -19.76
CA LYS A 76 -4.55 -13.46 -18.85
C LYS A 76 -3.84 -14.81 -19.12
N LYS A 77 -3.38 -15.05 -20.35
CA LYS A 77 -2.69 -16.28 -20.77
C LYS A 77 -1.17 -16.18 -20.72
N GLU A 78 -0.64 -14.98 -20.47
CA GLU A 78 0.79 -14.74 -20.47
C GLU A 78 1.46 -15.40 -19.25
N PRO A 79 2.40 -16.35 -19.43
CA PRO A 79 2.97 -17.13 -18.33
C PRO A 79 3.82 -16.32 -17.35
N SER A 80 4.24 -15.10 -17.73
CA SER A 80 4.96 -14.19 -16.83
C SER A 80 4.04 -13.46 -15.83
N ILE A 81 2.72 -13.53 -16.02
CA ILE A 81 1.72 -12.89 -15.16
C ILE A 81 1.13 -13.95 -14.23
N ASP A 82 1.43 -13.84 -12.93
CA ASP A 82 0.90 -14.76 -11.91
C ASP A 82 -0.60 -14.54 -11.65
N LYS A 83 -0.99 -13.27 -11.50
CA LYS A 83 -2.38 -12.86 -11.25
C LYS A 83 -2.74 -11.66 -12.11
N PHE A 84 -3.94 -11.72 -12.68
CA PHE A 84 -4.50 -10.67 -13.51
C PHE A 84 -5.94 -10.42 -13.06
N GLY A 85 -6.24 -9.17 -12.71
CA GLY A 85 -7.58 -8.71 -12.31
C GLY A 85 -8.04 -7.54 -13.18
N THR A 86 -9.33 -7.24 -13.13
CA THR A 86 -9.96 -6.22 -13.97
C THR A 86 -10.96 -5.42 -13.16
N SER A 87 -10.70 -4.12 -13.05
CA SER A 87 -11.60 -3.17 -12.42
C SER A 87 -12.27 -2.27 -13.45
N ILE A 88 -13.51 -1.88 -13.20
CA ILE A 88 -14.23 -0.89 -14.00
C ILE A 88 -14.81 0.20 -13.10
N ILE A 89 -14.57 1.46 -13.46
CA ILE A 89 -15.24 2.60 -12.82
C ILE A 89 -16.61 2.73 -13.47
N MET A 90 -17.68 2.47 -12.72
CA MET A 90 -19.06 2.56 -13.22
C MET A 90 -19.56 4.00 -13.19
N GLY A 91 -19.19 4.78 -12.19
CA GLY A 91 -19.60 6.17 -12.06
C GLY A 91 -19.50 6.71 -10.65
N TYR A 92 -20.24 7.79 -10.37
CA TYR A 92 -20.28 8.41 -9.05
C TYR A 92 -21.71 8.43 -8.52
N ALA A 93 -21.88 8.00 -7.28
CA ALA A 93 -23.12 8.10 -6.52
C ALA A 93 -23.06 9.28 -5.54
N GLU A 94 -24.14 10.05 -5.47
CA GLU A 94 -24.30 11.14 -4.51
C GLU A 94 -24.96 10.59 -3.23
N ILE A 95 -24.32 10.79 -2.07
CA ILE A 95 -24.77 10.20 -0.79
C ILE A 95 -25.20 11.25 0.24
N ALA A 96 -24.73 12.48 0.10
CA ALA A 96 -25.10 13.64 0.90
C ALA A 96 -24.83 14.91 0.09
N ASP A 97 -25.35 16.07 0.52
CA ASP A 97 -25.08 17.36 -0.12
C ASP A 97 -23.56 17.58 -0.23
N ASP A 98 -23.07 17.70 -1.48
CA ASP A 98 -21.66 17.83 -1.88
C ASP A 98 -20.74 16.60 -1.64
N PHE A 99 -21.29 15.43 -1.32
CA PHE A 99 -20.47 14.21 -1.17
C PHE A 99 -20.80 13.12 -2.19
N LYS A 100 -19.82 12.82 -3.04
CA LYS A 100 -19.89 11.77 -4.07
C LYS A 100 -18.94 10.63 -3.75
N ILE A 101 -19.44 9.40 -3.87
CA ILE A 101 -18.64 8.18 -3.78
C ILE A 101 -18.47 7.60 -5.18
N GLU A 102 -17.30 7.02 -5.45
CA GLU A 102 -17.07 6.27 -6.68
C GLU A 102 -17.70 4.88 -6.58
N LEU A 103 -18.40 4.47 -7.64
CA LEU A 103 -18.90 3.12 -7.81
C LEU A 103 -17.98 2.39 -8.78
N SER A 104 -17.27 1.39 -8.26
CA SER A 104 -16.31 0.60 -9.01
C SER A 104 -16.61 -0.90 -8.86
N GLY A 105 -16.54 -1.60 -9.99
CA GLY A 105 -16.63 -3.06 -10.05
C GLY A 105 -15.24 -3.66 -10.06
N TYR A 106 -15.06 -4.73 -9.32
CA TYR A 106 -13.79 -5.43 -9.16
C TYR A 106 -13.98 -6.93 -9.40
N ASP A 107 -13.01 -7.58 -10.02
CA ASP A 107 -12.99 -9.05 -10.09
C ASP A 107 -12.62 -9.62 -8.71
N SER A 108 -12.99 -10.87 -8.47
CA SER A 108 -12.55 -11.68 -7.34
C SER A 108 -11.04 -11.63 -7.12
N VAL A 109 -10.24 -11.67 -8.20
CA VAL A 109 -8.77 -11.59 -8.14
C VAL A 109 -8.30 -10.22 -7.63
N ASP A 110 -9.04 -9.15 -7.94
CA ASP A 110 -8.69 -7.80 -7.47
C ASP A 110 -8.78 -7.68 -5.95
N THR A 111 -9.63 -8.46 -5.28
CA THR A 111 -9.67 -8.47 -3.81
C THR A 111 -8.39 -9.00 -3.17
N GLU A 112 -7.60 -9.81 -3.89
CA GLU A 112 -6.30 -10.30 -3.44
C GLU A 112 -5.14 -9.39 -3.87
N LEU A 113 -5.30 -8.73 -5.03
CA LEU A 113 -4.30 -7.81 -5.57
C LEU A 113 -4.37 -6.43 -4.91
N LEU A 114 -5.56 -5.98 -4.57
CA LEU A 114 -5.81 -4.73 -3.86
C LEU A 114 -5.83 -5.01 -2.36
N ASP A 115 -5.33 -4.09 -1.54
CA ASP A 115 -5.27 -4.27 -0.08
C ASP A 115 -6.64 -4.00 0.59
N PHE A 116 -7.71 -4.54 0.00
CA PHE A 116 -9.06 -4.44 0.52
C PHE A 116 -9.19 -5.34 1.74
N LYS A 117 -9.27 -4.72 2.92
CA LYS A 117 -9.50 -5.43 4.18
C LYS A 117 -10.97 -5.40 4.54
N LEU A 118 -11.62 -6.56 4.50
CA LEU A 118 -12.99 -6.71 4.97
C LEU A 118 -13.04 -6.52 6.50
N GLU A 119 -13.66 -5.44 6.96
CA GLU A 119 -13.84 -5.21 8.40
C GLU A 119 -15.04 -5.98 8.95
N GLU A 120 -16.18 -5.93 8.26
CA GLU A 120 -17.43 -6.56 8.68
C GLU A 120 -18.20 -7.13 7.47
N GLY A 121 -18.92 -8.24 7.67
CA GLY A 121 -19.79 -8.83 6.65
C GLY A 121 -19.08 -9.77 5.67
N ARG A 122 -19.34 -9.60 4.37
CA ARG A 122 -18.76 -10.38 3.26
C ARG A 122 -18.65 -9.49 2.00
N TYR A 123 -17.78 -9.86 1.07
CA TYR A 123 -17.76 -9.21 -0.25
C TYR A 123 -19.08 -9.47 -1.03
N PRO A 124 -19.46 -8.53 -1.92
CA PRO A 124 -20.62 -8.70 -2.80
C PRO A 124 -20.50 -9.95 -3.66
N LYS A 125 -21.59 -10.71 -3.78
CA LYS A 125 -21.68 -11.89 -4.67
C LYS A 125 -22.69 -11.71 -5.79
N GLU A 126 -23.74 -10.93 -5.53
CA GLU A 126 -24.81 -10.66 -6.48
C GLU A 126 -24.69 -9.24 -7.04
N ASP A 127 -25.18 -9.00 -8.26
CA ASP A 127 -25.07 -7.72 -8.98
C ASP A 127 -25.70 -6.51 -8.25
N SER A 128 -26.53 -6.76 -7.24
CA SER A 128 -27.22 -5.73 -6.45
C SER A 128 -26.69 -5.58 -5.02
N GLU A 129 -25.60 -6.29 -4.69
CA GLU A 129 -24.88 -6.12 -3.44
C GLU A 129 -23.72 -5.14 -3.62
N ILE A 130 -23.42 -4.36 -2.59
CA ILE A 130 -22.30 -3.41 -2.60
C ILE A 130 -21.52 -3.54 -1.29
N ALA A 131 -20.21 -3.27 -1.36
CA ALA A 131 -19.39 -3.02 -0.19
C ALA A 131 -19.13 -1.51 -0.10
N LEU A 132 -19.10 -0.98 1.12
CA LEU A 132 -18.84 0.42 1.40
C LEU A 132 -17.60 0.54 2.26
N GLU A 133 -16.79 1.57 2.00
CA GLU A 133 -15.68 1.90 2.86
C GLU A 133 -16.21 2.46 4.19
N LYS A 134 -15.61 2.04 5.32
CA LYS A 134 -16.11 2.36 6.66
C LYS A 134 -16.34 3.87 6.88
N TRP A 135 -15.43 4.70 6.35
CA TRP A 135 -15.49 6.15 6.51
C TRP A 135 -16.69 6.77 5.77
N THR A 136 -17.23 6.12 4.73
CA THR A 136 -18.43 6.61 4.02
C THR A 136 -19.67 6.55 4.90
N LEU A 137 -19.73 5.62 5.86
CA LEU A 137 -20.86 5.45 6.78
C LEU A 137 -21.12 6.69 7.63
N ASP A 138 -20.08 7.48 7.93
CA ASP A 138 -20.20 8.72 8.71
C ASP A 138 -20.81 9.88 7.90
N LYS A 139 -20.96 9.72 6.58
CA LYS A 139 -21.54 10.74 5.69
C LYS A 139 -23.03 10.55 5.46
N TYR A 140 -23.57 9.37 5.74
CA TYR A 140 -25.00 9.13 5.64
C TYR A 140 -25.73 9.72 6.86
N GLU A 141 -26.86 10.39 6.63
CA GLU A 141 -27.74 10.85 7.71
C GLU A 141 -28.21 9.70 8.61
N VAL A 142 -28.50 8.55 7.98
CA VAL A 142 -28.82 7.29 8.66
C VAL A 142 -27.79 6.25 8.27
N LYS A 143 -26.98 5.80 9.24
CA LYS A 143 -25.91 4.82 9.01
C LYS A 143 -26.51 3.49 8.53
N PRO A 144 -26.25 3.06 7.28
CA PRO A 144 -26.76 1.80 6.77
C PRO A 144 -26.09 0.63 7.49
N LYS A 145 -26.86 -0.43 7.77
CA LYS A 145 -26.37 -1.68 8.36
C LYS A 145 -26.25 -2.77 7.29
N ILE A 146 -25.48 -3.81 7.60
CA ILE A 146 -25.36 -4.97 6.73
C ILE A 146 -26.74 -5.61 6.53
N GLY A 147 -27.15 -5.74 5.26
CA GLY A 147 -28.46 -6.27 4.86
C GLY A 147 -29.51 -5.21 4.54
N ASP A 148 -29.23 -3.93 4.80
CA ASP A 148 -30.13 -2.85 4.40
C ASP A 148 -30.09 -2.62 2.89
N LYS A 149 -31.21 -2.16 2.32
CA LYS A 149 -31.31 -1.75 0.93
C LYS A 149 -31.21 -0.24 0.84
N ILE A 150 -30.17 0.26 0.19
CA ILE A 150 -30.01 1.69 -0.10
C ILE A 150 -30.28 1.97 -1.57
N LYS A 151 -30.89 3.12 -1.86
CA LYS A 151 -31.08 3.59 -3.23
C LYS A 151 -30.02 4.63 -3.53
N LEU A 152 -29.08 4.28 -4.41
CA LEU A 152 -28.05 5.20 -4.88
C LEU A 152 -28.52 5.86 -6.17
N SER A 153 -28.48 7.19 -6.22
CA SER A 153 -28.59 7.94 -7.46
C SER A 153 -27.18 8.13 -7.99
N TYR A 154 -26.90 7.61 -9.19
CA TYR A 154 -25.56 7.63 -9.75
C TYR A 154 -25.57 7.97 -11.23
N ILE A 155 -24.51 8.63 -11.67
CA ILE A 155 -24.31 8.99 -13.07
C ILE A 155 -23.29 8.02 -13.65
N PHE A 156 -23.73 7.19 -14.59
CA PHE A 156 -22.83 6.33 -15.36
C PHE A 156 -21.97 7.20 -16.28
N ASN A 157 -20.65 7.14 -16.09
CA ASN A 157 -19.69 7.70 -17.02
C ASN A 157 -19.11 6.56 -17.87
N TYR A 158 -19.93 5.98 -18.75
CA TYR A 158 -19.36 5.14 -19.79
C TYR A 158 -18.62 6.06 -20.77
N THR A 159 -17.30 5.91 -20.88
CA THR A 159 -16.64 6.38 -22.10
C THR A 159 -16.99 5.34 -23.16
N THR A 160 -18.09 5.54 -23.90
CA THR A 160 -18.38 4.71 -25.06
C THR A 160 -17.19 4.82 -25.98
N LEU A 161 -16.46 3.72 -26.14
CA LEU A 161 -15.60 3.53 -27.28
C LEU A 161 -16.52 3.62 -28.51
N GLN A 162 -16.45 4.74 -29.21
CA GLN A 162 -16.90 4.78 -30.58
C GLN A 162 -16.08 3.71 -31.31
N GLN A 163 -16.75 2.61 -31.65
CA GLN A 163 -16.24 1.63 -32.60
C GLN A 163 -15.92 2.39 -33.90
N ASN A 164 -14.63 2.51 -34.19
CA ASN A 164 -14.11 2.73 -35.54
C ASN A 164 -12.96 1.74 -35.76
#